data_AF-A0A349JRP7-F1
#
_entry.id   AF-A0A349JRP7-F1
#
_cell.length_a   1.000
_cell.length_b   1.000
_cell.length_c   1.000
_cell.angle_alpha   90.00
_cell.angle_beta   90.00
_cell.angle_gamma   90.00
#
_symmetry.space_group_name_H-M   'P 1'
#
loop_
_entity.id
_entity.type
_entity.pdbx_description
1 polymer ?
#
loop_
_entity_poly.entity_id
_entity_poly.type
_entity_poly.pdbx_seq_one_letter_code
_entity_poly.pdbx_strand_id
1 'polypeptide(L)'
;MQYRPIDVVDRVAPAGLMVIGVENDATTPTDHATSLYEKARAPKKLVMQGHTTHYAAYKQYGDHVIPLIVDWFAEHFDGGAVRVRSASRLEIDELLVKEVQVDG
;
A
#
# COMPACT_ATOMS: atom_id res chain seq x y z
N MET A 1 13.49 24.22 -3.82
CA MET A 1 13.22 23.03 -4.66
C MET A 1 11.71 22.90 -4.75
N GLN A 2 11.11 22.93 -5.95
CA GLN A 2 9.67 22.73 -6.09
C GLN A 2 9.36 21.23 -6.04
N TYR A 3 8.28 20.85 -5.34
CA TYR A 3 7.83 19.46 -5.28
C TYR A 3 7.32 19.02 -6.66
N ARG A 4 8.11 18.19 -7.36
CA ARG A 4 7.82 17.73 -8.74
C ARG A 4 8.10 16.22 -8.89
N PRO A 5 7.23 15.35 -8.36
CA PRO A 5 7.42 13.89 -8.43
C PRO A 5 7.54 13.36 -9.86
N ILE A 6 6.87 14.04 -10.81
CA ILE A 6 6.94 13.69 -12.24
C ILE A 6 8.37 13.73 -12.80
N ASP A 7 9.29 14.51 -12.23
CA ASP A 7 10.66 14.59 -12.74
C ASP A 7 11.52 13.37 -12.35
N VAL A 8 11.05 12.55 -11.40
CA VAL A 8 11.82 11.44 -10.82
C VAL A 8 11.08 10.11 -10.76
N VAL A 9 9.82 10.04 -11.19
CA VAL A 9 8.95 8.85 -11.08
C VAL A 9 9.51 7.62 -11.80
N ASP A 10 10.27 7.81 -12.88
CA ASP A 10 10.96 6.77 -13.64
C ASP A 10 12.04 6.02 -12.84
N ARG A 11 12.53 6.64 -11.76
CA ARG A 11 13.56 6.10 -10.85
C ARG A 11 13.00 5.10 -9.83
N VAL A 12 11.67 4.95 -9.72
CA VAL A 12 11.03 3.99 -8.80
C VAL A 12 11.33 2.54 -9.21
N ALA A 13 11.40 2.27 -10.51
CA ALA A 13 11.76 0.94 -10.99
C ALA A 13 13.18 0.56 -10.51
N PRO A 14 13.40 -0.69 -10.04
CA PRO A 14 12.53 -1.86 -10.22
C PRO A 14 11.50 -2.12 -9.10
N ALA A 15 11.38 -1.28 -8.07
CA ALA A 15 10.63 -1.58 -6.83
C ALA A 15 9.09 -1.66 -6.97
N GLY A 16 8.53 -1.29 -8.12
CA GLY A 16 7.10 -1.30 -8.38
C GLY A 16 6.39 0.00 -7.95
N LEU A 17 5.51 0.51 -8.81
CA LEU A 17 4.69 1.69 -8.56
C LEU A 17 3.20 1.39 -8.73
N MET A 18 2.39 1.67 -7.71
CA MET A 18 0.93 1.72 -7.84
C MET A 18 0.45 3.16 -7.66
N VAL A 19 -0.28 3.68 -8.63
CA VAL A 19 -0.93 4.99 -8.58
C VAL A 19 -2.43 4.79 -8.39
N ILE A 20 -3.02 5.48 -7.42
CA ILE A 20 -4.45 5.43 -7.13
C ILE A 20 -5.00 6.84 -7.29
N GLY A 21 -5.94 7.03 -8.20
CA GLY A 21 -6.56 8.31 -8.49
C GLY A 21 -8.09 8.27 -8.36
N VAL A 22 -8.69 9.45 -8.39
CA VAL A 22 -10.13 9.66 -8.51
C VAL A 22 -10.39 10.47 -9.78
N GLU A 23 -11.44 10.12 -10.52
CA GLU A 23 -11.84 10.86 -11.72
C GLU A 23 -12.36 12.27 -11.37
N ASN A 24 -11.97 13.26 -12.16
CA ASN A 24 -12.36 14.66 -11.97
C ASN A 24 -12.04 15.22 -10.58
N ASP A 25 -10.96 14.73 -9.97
CA ASP A 25 -10.56 15.13 -8.63
C ASP A 25 -9.94 16.53 -8.62
N ALA A 26 -10.57 17.46 -7.89
CA ALA A 26 -10.08 18.82 -7.73
C ALA A 26 -8.97 18.96 -6.67
N THR A 27 -8.84 17.98 -5.76
CA THR A 27 -7.85 17.99 -4.66
C THR A 27 -6.50 17.46 -5.14
N THR A 28 -6.53 16.33 -5.84
CA THR A 28 -5.38 15.79 -6.55
C THR A 28 -5.74 15.60 -8.02
N PRO A 29 -5.42 16.57 -8.90
CA PRO A 29 -5.81 16.54 -10.30
C PRO A 29 -5.56 15.18 -10.97
N THR A 30 -6.61 14.64 -11.59
CA THR A 30 -6.59 13.30 -12.22
C THR A 30 -5.47 13.16 -13.26
N ASP A 31 -5.17 14.22 -13.99
CA ASP A 31 -4.11 14.28 -14.99
C ASP A 31 -2.72 14.07 -14.38
N HIS A 32 -2.48 14.49 -13.13
CA HIS A 32 -1.24 14.21 -12.43
C HIS A 32 -1.05 12.72 -12.17
N ALA A 33 -2.11 12.02 -11.74
CA ALA A 33 -2.08 10.58 -11.50
C ALA A 33 -1.77 9.81 -12.81
N THR A 34 -2.48 10.15 -13.89
CA THR A 34 -2.26 9.56 -15.21
C THR A 34 -0.84 9.86 -15.72
N SER A 35 -0.37 11.10 -15.60
CA SER A 35 0.96 11.50 -16.06
C SER A 35 2.08 10.76 -15.31
N LEU A 36 1.93 10.57 -14.00
CA LEU A 36 2.88 9.79 -13.20
C LEU A 36 2.92 8.33 -13.65
N TYR A 37 1.76 7.71 -13.85
CA TYR A 37 1.67 6.34 -14.33
C TYR A 37 2.30 6.18 -15.72
N GLU A 38 2.02 7.08 -16.66
CA GLU A 38 2.56 6.99 -18.02
C GLU A 38 4.08 7.12 -18.05
N LYS A 39 4.64 8.08 -17.29
CA LYS A 39 6.10 8.28 -17.23
C LYS A 39 6.84 7.19 -16.45
N ALA A 40 6.18 6.51 -15.52
CA ALA A 40 6.82 5.45 -14.74
C ALA A 40 7.24 4.25 -15.60
N ARG A 41 8.31 3.58 -15.16
CA ARG A 41 8.77 2.29 -15.73
C ARG A 41 8.14 1.12 -14.97
N ALA A 42 8.09 -0.06 -15.60
CA ALA A 42 7.53 -1.27 -15.01
C ALA A 42 8.39 -1.80 -13.83
N PRO A 43 7.80 -2.53 -12.87
CA PRO A 43 6.36 -2.86 -12.76
C PRO A 43 5.52 -1.66 -12.30
N LYS A 44 4.35 -1.46 -12.92
CA LYS A 44 3.45 -0.33 -12.62
C LYS A 44 1.97 -0.70 -12.70
N LYS A 45 1.14 -0.07 -11.89
CA LYS A 45 -0.33 -0.23 -11.84
C LYS A 45 -1.02 1.12 -11.65
N LEU A 46 -2.17 1.33 -12.31
CA LEU A 46 -3.06 2.48 -12.11
C LEU A 46 -4.43 1.97 -11.68
N VAL A 47 -4.97 2.52 -10.59
CA VAL A 47 -6.35 2.31 -10.14
C VAL A 47 -7.06 3.65 -10.18
N MET A 48 -8.10 3.75 -11.01
CA MET A 48 -8.90 4.97 -11.15
C MET A 48 -10.31 4.75 -10.60
N GLN A 49 -10.73 5.61 -9.67
CA GLN A 49 -12.03 5.53 -9.01
C GLN A 49 -12.99 6.55 -9.62
N GLY A 50 -14.03 6.08 -10.31
CA GLY A 50 -15.09 6.92 -10.89
C GLY A 50 -16.22 7.22 -9.91
N HIS A 51 -17.10 8.16 -10.27
CA HIS A 51 -18.34 8.48 -9.55
C HIS A 51 -18.19 8.77 -8.05
N THR A 52 -17.04 9.32 -7.64
CA THR A 52 -16.74 9.65 -6.24
C THR A 52 -16.00 10.98 -6.13
N THR A 53 -15.65 11.36 -4.91
CA THR A 53 -14.77 12.49 -4.61
C THR A 53 -13.58 12.00 -3.80
N HIS A 54 -12.50 12.79 -3.77
CA HIS A 54 -11.26 12.45 -3.08
C HIS A 54 -11.46 11.78 -1.71
N TYR A 55 -12.28 12.39 -0.85
CA TYR A 55 -12.50 11.87 0.50
C TYR A 55 -13.62 10.82 0.59
N ALA A 56 -14.63 10.89 -0.29
CA ALA A 56 -15.70 9.89 -0.30
C ALA A 56 -15.21 8.51 -0.75
N ALA A 57 -14.18 8.48 -1.62
CA ALA A 57 -13.57 7.28 -2.15
C ALA A 57 -13.11 6.30 -1.06
N TYR A 58 -12.53 6.83 0.04
CA TYR A 58 -12.09 6.00 1.17
C TYR A 58 -13.21 5.15 1.76
N LYS A 59 -14.41 5.71 1.89
CA LYS A 59 -15.57 5.00 2.45
C LYS A 59 -16.29 4.17 1.40
N GLN A 60 -16.45 4.69 0.19
CA GLN A 60 -17.24 4.05 -0.86
C GLN A 60 -16.54 2.84 -1.47
N TYR A 61 -15.22 2.92 -1.63
CA TYR A 61 -14.45 1.92 -2.35
C TYR A 61 -13.29 1.33 -1.56
N GLY A 62 -13.17 1.65 -0.26
CA GLY A 62 -12.15 1.08 0.62
C GLY A 62 -12.10 -0.45 0.55
N ASP A 63 -13.25 -1.11 0.61
CA ASP A 63 -13.36 -2.58 0.54
C ASP A 63 -12.89 -3.18 -0.79
N HIS A 64 -12.79 -2.37 -1.85
CA HIS A 64 -12.30 -2.79 -3.15
C HIS A 64 -10.84 -2.38 -3.40
N VAL A 65 -10.45 -1.17 -2.96
CA VAL A 65 -9.12 -0.60 -3.24
C VAL A 65 -8.08 -1.10 -2.26
N ILE A 66 -8.41 -1.29 -0.98
CA ILE A 66 -7.47 -1.76 0.05
C ILE A 66 -6.91 -3.15 -0.29
N PRO A 67 -7.72 -4.15 -0.70
CA PRO A 67 -7.17 -5.44 -1.13
C PRO A 67 -6.17 -5.33 -2.28
N LEU A 68 -6.43 -4.46 -3.28
CA LEU A 68 -5.50 -4.25 -4.40
C LEU A 68 -4.14 -3.69 -3.95
N ILE A 69 -4.12 -2.84 -2.91
CA ILE A 69 -2.90 -2.33 -2.31
C ILE A 69 -2.14 -3.46 -1.62
N VAL A 70 -2.84 -4.26 -0.81
CA VAL A 70 -2.26 -5.40 -0.08
C VAL A 70 -1.64 -6.39 -1.07
N ASP A 71 -2.37 -6.76 -2.12
CA ASP A 71 -1.90 -7.68 -3.15
C ASP A 71 -0.67 -7.13 -3.88
N TRP A 72 -0.67 -5.83 -4.21
CA TRP A 72 0.48 -5.19 -4.86
C TRP A 72 1.74 -5.21 -3.99
N PHE A 73 1.59 -4.94 -2.69
CA PHE A 73 2.71 -5.07 -1.75
C PHE A 73 3.16 -6.52 -1.63
N ALA A 74 2.24 -7.48 -1.51
CA ALA A 74 2.59 -8.89 -1.43
C ALA A 74 3.35 -9.39 -2.68
N GLU A 75 3.03 -8.86 -3.86
CA GLU A 75 3.67 -9.23 -5.13
C GLU A 75 5.04 -8.57 -5.35
N HIS A 76 5.19 -7.30 -4.97
CA HIS A 76 6.36 -6.49 -5.35
C HIS A 76 7.26 -6.07 -4.19
N PHE A 77 6.85 -6.33 -2.95
CA PHE A 77 7.64 -6.04 -1.76
C PHE A 77 8.02 -7.33 -1.06
N ASP A 78 9.30 -7.71 -1.17
CA ASP A 78 9.84 -8.94 -0.59
C ASP A 78 10.02 -8.88 0.94
N GLY A 79 9.61 -7.77 1.57
CA GLY A 79 9.72 -7.56 3.02
C GLY A 79 11.16 -7.40 3.50
N GLY A 80 12.18 -7.42 2.65
CA GLY A 80 13.59 -7.34 3.05
C GLY A 80 13.95 -8.24 4.26
N ALA A 81 14.78 -7.71 5.18
CA ALA A 81 15.24 -8.40 6.39
C ALA A 81 14.15 -8.59 7.48
N VAL A 82 12.86 -8.46 7.14
CA VAL A 82 11.76 -8.63 8.10
C VAL A 82 11.72 -10.08 8.57
N ARG A 83 12.02 -10.26 9.86
CA ARG A 83 11.84 -11.51 10.59
C ARG A 83 10.44 -11.50 11.18
N VAL A 84 9.54 -12.29 10.61
CA VAL A 84 8.20 -12.51 11.18
C VAL A 84 8.32 -13.59 12.25
N ARG A 85 8.02 -13.24 13.50
CA ARG A 85 7.72 -14.21 14.55
C ARG A 85 6.27 -14.03 14.94
N SER A 86 5.45 -15.02 14.64
CA SER A 86 4.11 -15.15 15.16
C SER A 86 4.13 -16.16 16.31
N ALA A 87 3.42 -15.83 17.38
CA ALA A 87 2.98 -16.84 18.34
C ALA A 87 1.50 -17.10 18.01
N SER A 88 1.18 -18.36 17.75
CA SER A 88 -0.20 -18.83 17.82
C SER A 88 -0.73 -18.59 19.22
N ARG A 89 -2.06 -18.50 19.37
CA ARG A 89 -2.70 -18.33 20.69
C ARG A 89 -2.28 -19.44 21.67
N LEU A 90 -2.01 -20.64 21.14
CA LEU A 90 -1.49 -21.78 21.90
C LEU A 90 -0.08 -21.54 22.46
N GLU A 91 0.79 -20.88 21.70
CA GLU A 91 2.15 -20.55 22.15
C GLU A 91 2.16 -19.44 23.20
N ILE A 92 1.20 -18.50 23.15
CA ILE A 92 1.02 -17.48 24.20
C ILE A 92 0.58 -18.14 25.51
N ASP A 93 -0.39 -19.06 25.43
CA ASP A 93 -0.89 -19.76 26.60
C ASP A 93 0.21 -20.61 27.26
N GLU A 94 1.08 -21.25 26.48
CA GLU A 94 2.20 -22.05 27.01
C GLU A 94 3.30 -21.20 27.69
N LEU A 95 3.54 -19.98 27.21
CA LEU A 95 4.48 -19.03 27.82
C LEU A 95 3.97 -18.50 29.16
N LEU A 96 2.68 -18.16 29.23
CA LEU A 96 2.04 -17.69 30.47
C LEU A 96 2.02 -18.79 31.55
N VAL A 97 1.82 -20.05 31.17
CA VAL A 97 1.90 -21.19 32.09
C VAL A 97 3.31 -21.34 32.65
N LYS A 98 4.35 -21.15 31.83
CA LYS A 98 5.75 -21.26 32.27
C LYS A 98 6.14 -20.16 33.25
N GLU A 99 5.69 -18.92 33.07
CA GLU A 99 5.98 -17.83 34.03
C GLU A 99 5.32 -18.07 35.40
N VAL A 100 4.08 -18.56 35.43
CA VAL A 100 3.37 -18.86 36.69
C VAL A 100 4.02 -20.01 37.49
N GLN A 101 4.74 -20.92 36.84
CA GLN A 101 5.43 -22.03 37.50
C GLN A 101 6.83 -21.68 38.04
N VAL A 102 7.37 -20.51 37.70
CA VAL A 102 8.72 -20.08 38.13
C VAL A 102 8.67 -19.21 39.40
N ASP A 103 7.50 -18.64 39.72
CA ASP A 103 7.25 -17.83 40.92
C ASP A 103 6.64 -18.63 42.11
N GLY A 104 6.77 -19.96 42.09
CA GLY A 104 6.23 -20.89 43.11
C GLY A 104 7.30 -21.55 43.98
#